data_AF-A0A087HRM5-F1
#
_entry.id   AF-A0A087HRM5-F1
#
_cell.length_a   1.000
_cell.length_b   1.000
_cell.length_c   1.000
_cell.angle_alpha   90.00
_cell.angle_beta   90.00
_cell.angle_gamma   90.00
#
_symmetry.space_group_name_H-M   'P 1'
#
loop_
_entity.id
_entity.type
_entity.pdbx_description
1 polymer ?
#
loop_
_entity_poly.entity_id
_entity_poly.type
_entity_poly.pdbx_seq_one_letter_code
_entity_poly.pdbx_strand_id
1 'polypeptide(L)'
;MMNTKKLIKMAKKWQQRAALSRKRISFTRSNTSTTSSSTATEKGCFVVYTADKIRFAFPIRYLSNSVFQELLKISEEEFGLSIEGPITLPFDSVFLEYLIKLIERRMDGDTEKALLMSIYSAKCSSQCSLQVQEHSSTQQMLVC
;
A
#
# COMPACT_ATOMS: atom_id res chain seq x y z
N MET A 1 2.60 -49.78 23.06
CA MET A 1 3.60 -48.77 23.43
C MET A 1 4.43 -48.39 22.20
N MET A 2 4.56 -47.10 21.86
CA MET A 2 5.32 -46.66 20.69
C MET A 2 6.84 -46.84 20.91
N ASN A 3 7.53 -47.41 19.92
CA ASN A 3 8.96 -47.71 19.98
C ASN A 3 9.78 -46.51 19.48
N THR A 4 10.86 -46.16 20.18
CA THR A 4 11.80 -45.07 19.87
C THR A 4 12.35 -45.12 18.44
N LYS A 5 12.58 -46.31 17.89
CA LYS A 5 13.03 -46.50 16.49
C LYS A 5 11.98 -46.03 15.48
N LYS A 6 10.69 -46.19 15.81
CA LYS A 6 9.56 -45.74 14.98
C LYS A 6 9.46 -44.21 14.98
N LEU A 7 9.68 -43.57 16.13
CA LEU A 7 9.73 -42.11 16.27
C LEU A 7 10.86 -41.49 15.44
N ILE A 8 12.08 -42.03 15.53
CA ILE A 8 13.23 -41.54 14.74
C ILE A 8 12.95 -41.68 13.23
N LYS A 9 12.34 -42.80 12.81
CA LYS A 9 11.96 -43.02 11.41
C LYS A 9 10.89 -42.02 10.94
N MET A 10 9.92 -41.71 11.79
CA MET A 10 8.92 -40.69 11.51
C MET A 10 9.57 -39.32 11.39
N ALA A 11 10.39 -38.90 12.35
CA ALA A 11 11.09 -37.62 12.34
C ALA A 11 11.92 -37.41 11.06
N LYS A 12 12.65 -38.45 10.62
CA LYS A 12 13.38 -38.41 9.34
C LYS A 12 12.46 -38.19 8.13
N LYS A 13 11.27 -38.82 8.09
CA LYS A 13 10.29 -38.61 7.01
C LYS A 13 9.69 -37.19 7.04
N TRP A 14 9.42 -36.64 8.22
CA TRP A 14 8.95 -35.26 8.36
C TRP A 14 10.01 -34.26 7.89
N GLN A 15 11.27 -34.45 8.28
CA GLN A 15 12.39 -33.61 7.88
C GLN A 15 12.62 -33.65 6.36
N GLN A 16 12.52 -34.82 5.73
CA GLN A 16 12.61 -34.97 4.27
C GLN A 16 11.45 -34.27 3.54
N ARG A 17 10.21 -34.41 4.04
CA ARG A 17 9.04 -33.71 3.47
C ARG A 17 9.16 -32.19 3.62
N ALA A 18 9.65 -31.70 4.76
CA ALA A 18 9.91 -30.28 5.00
C ALA A 18 11.04 -29.72 4.12
N ALA A 19 12.09 -30.52 3.88
CA ALA A 19 13.18 -30.13 2.98
C ALA A 19 12.72 -30.05 1.51
N LEU A 20 11.84 -30.95 1.07
CA LEU A 20 11.28 -30.94 -0.28
C LEU A 20 10.23 -29.84 -0.47
N SER A 21 9.43 -29.50 0.56
CA SER A 21 8.48 -28.38 0.48
C SER A 21 9.18 -27.01 0.43
N ARG A 22 10.42 -26.88 0.93
CA ARG A 22 11.24 -25.67 0.71
C ARG A 22 11.57 -25.41 -0.77
N LYS A 23 11.50 -26.42 -1.65
CA LYS A 23 11.67 -26.24 -3.11
C LYS A 23 10.38 -25.91 -3.85
N ARG A 24 9.21 -25.99 -3.21
CA ARG A 24 7.89 -25.90 -3.87
C ARG A 24 7.15 -24.58 -3.62
N ILE A 25 7.88 -23.56 -3.15
CA ILE A 25 7.41 -22.17 -3.16
C ILE A 25 8.42 -21.30 -3.89
N SER A 26 8.88 -21.73 -5.06
CA SER A 26 9.13 -20.72 -6.07
C SER A 26 7.75 -20.17 -6.44
N PHE A 27 7.34 -19.10 -5.76
CA PHE A 27 6.36 -18.20 -6.36
C PHE A 27 6.87 -17.96 -7.78
N THR A 28 6.08 -18.34 -8.78
CA THR A 28 6.29 -17.90 -10.14
C THR A 28 6.23 -16.37 -10.06
N ARG A 29 7.41 -15.77 -9.93
CA ARG A 29 7.63 -14.34 -10.04
C ARG A 29 7.19 -14.01 -11.46
N SER A 30 5.96 -13.53 -11.59
CA SER A 30 5.55 -12.83 -12.80
C SER A 30 6.47 -11.63 -12.88
N ASN A 31 7.54 -11.78 -13.65
CA ASN A 31 8.38 -10.68 -14.09
C ASN A 31 7.49 -9.80 -14.98
N THR A 32 6.77 -8.86 -14.39
CA THR A 32 6.55 -7.59 -15.09
C THR A 32 7.87 -6.85 -15.02
N SER A 33 8.63 -7.04 -16.09
CA SER A 33 9.95 -6.48 -16.32
C SER A 33 9.92 -4.95 -16.31
N THR A 34 10.57 -4.34 -15.33
CA THR A 34 11.33 -3.11 -15.55
C THR A 34 12.60 -3.12 -14.68
N THR A 35 13.72 -3.22 -15.39
CA THR A 35 15.11 -2.96 -14.95
C THR A 35 15.75 -3.87 -13.90
N SER A 36 16.56 -4.78 -14.43
CA SER A 36 17.70 -5.46 -13.82
C SER A 36 18.65 -4.52 -13.05
N SER A 37 18.82 -4.78 -11.75
CA SER A 37 20.14 -4.78 -11.10
C SER A 37 20.04 -5.49 -9.76
N SER A 38 20.44 -6.76 -9.75
CA SER A 38 20.73 -7.51 -8.54
C SER A 38 22.05 -7.02 -7.97
N THR A 39 22.02 -6.25 -6.86
CA THR A 39 23.00 -6.23 -5.75
C THR A 39 22.82 -4.96 -4.91
N ALA A 40 21.86 -4.98 -4.00
CA ALA A 40 21.88 -4.20 -2.76
C ALA A 40 20.76 -4.80 -1.91
N THR A 41 21.07 -5.17 -0.67
CA THR A 41 20.14 -5.59 0.40
C THR A 41 18.67 -5.30 0.08
N GLU A 42 17.81 -6.33 0.09
CA GLU A 42 16.35 -6.22 -0.07
C GLU A 42 15.81 -5.20 0.94
N LYS A 43 15.82 -3.91 0.58
CA LYS A 43 15.08 -2.86 1.24
C LYS A 43 13.64 -3.30 1.05
N GLY A 44 13.02 -3.80 2.12
CA GLY A 44 11.70 -4.41 2.08
C GLY A 44 10.66 -3.55 1.35
N CYS A 45 9.50 -4.13 1.09
CA CYS A 45 8.39 -3.41 0.48
C CYS A 45 7.30 -3.15 1.52
N PHE A 46 6.59 -2.03 1.36
CA PHE A 46 5.28 -1.86 1.97
C PHE A 46 4.20 -2.12 0.91
N VAL A 47 3.00 -2.45 1.38
CA VAL A 47 1.86 -2.80 0.53
C VAL A 47 0.75 -1.83 0.80
N VAL A 48 0.14 -1.33 -0.27
CA VAL A 48 -1.09 -0.55 -0.20
C VAL A 48 -2.15 -1.15 -1.12
N TYR A 49 -3.40 -0.91 -0.76
CA TYR A 49 -4.57 -1.24 -1.55
C TYR A 49 -5.22 0.05 -2.05
N THR A 50 -5.80 0.01 -3.23
CA THR A 50 -6.56 1.13 -3.81
C THR A 50 -8.04 1.03 -3.50
N ALA A 51 -8.80 2.09 -3.81
CA ALA A 51 -10.26 2.11 -3.68
C ALA A 51 -10.95 1.00 -4.50
N ASP A 52 -10.38 0.64 -5.65
CA ASP A 52 -10.79 -0.49 -6.50
C ASP A 52 -10.20 -1.85 -6.05
N LYS A 53 -9.62 -1.90 -4.84
CA LYS A 53 -9.11 -3.11 -4.16
C LYS A 53 -7.94 -3.79 -4.87
N ILE A 54 -7.20 -3.04 -5.70
CA ILE A 54 -5.98 -3.52 -6.35
C ILE A 54 -4.79 -3.34 -5.40
N ARG A 55 -3.90 -4.33 -5.39
CA ARG A 55 -2.73 -4.37 -4.50
C ARG A 55 -1.49 -3.84 -5.21
N PHE A 56 -0.81 -2.87 -4.60
CA PHE A 56 0.48 -2.35 -5.04
C PHE A 56 1.56 -2.60 -3.98
N ALA A 57 2.77 -2.94 -4.42
CA ALA A 57 3.93 -3.15 -3.54
C ALA A 57 5.02 -2.13 -3.89
N PHE A 58 5.37 -1.29 -2.92
CA PHE A 58 6.32 -0.20 -3.09
C PHE A 58 7.59 -0.47 -2.26
N PRO A 59 8.79 -0.26 -2.81
CA PRO A 59 10.01 -0.34 -2.03
C PRO A 59 9.98 0.69 -0.88
N ILE A 60 10.47 0.34 0.31
CA ILE A 60 10.46 1.20 1.52
C ILE A 60 11.07 2.59 1.27
N ARG A 61 12.00 2.75 0.31
CA ARG A 61 12.54 4.06 -0.10
C ARG A 61 11.48 5.07 -0.55
N TYR A 62 10.28 4.63 -0.93
CA TYR A 62 9.18 5.52 -1.29
C TYR A 62 8.58 6.22 -0.07
N LEU A 63 8.77 5.71 1.15
CA LEU A 63 8.30 6.37 2.38
C LEU A 63 9.01 7.71 2.65
N SER A 64 10.17 7.96 2.04
CA SER A 64 10.87 9.25 2.10
C SER A 64 10.47 10.22 0.98
N ASN A 65 9.57 9.82 0.06
CA ASN A 65 9.08 10.71 -0.99
C ASN A 65 7.87 11.50 -0.48
N SER A 66 7.86 12.81 -0.73
CA SER A 66 6.84 13.73 -0.17
C SER A 66 5.43 13.41 -0.66
N VAL A 67 5.28 12.98 -1.91
CA VAL A 67 4.00 12.56 -2.48
C VAL A 67 3.47 11.34 -1.73
N PHE A 68 4.31 10.33 -1.48
CA PHE A 68 3.88 9.14 -0.73
C PHE A 68 3.55 9.45 0.73
N GLN A 69 4.26 10.38 1.37
CA GLN A 69 3.91 10.85 2.71
C GLN A 69 2.53 11.50 2.72
N GLU A 70 2.24 12.36 1.73
CA GLU A 70 0.93 12.99 1.62
C GLU A 70 -0.18 11.96 1.35
N LEU A 71 0.04 11.01 0.43
CA LEU A 71 -0.94 9.95 0.17
C LEU A 71 -1.25 9.10 1.42
N LEU A 72 -0.23 8.80 2.22
CA LEU A 72 -0.39 8.04 3.46
C LEU A 72 -1.10 8.86 4.54
N LYS A 73 -0.82 10.15 4.65
CA LYS A 73 -1.56 11.06 5.54
C LYS A 73 -3.03 11.15 5.14
N ILE A 74 -3.29 11.23 3.84
CA ILE A 74 -4.65 11.24 3.29
C ILE A 74 -5.40 9.95 3.62
N SER A 75 -4.73 8.80 3.54
CA SER A 75 -5.25 7.50 3.94
C SER A 75 -5.52 7.41 5.44
N GLU A 76 -4.61 7.91 6.27
CA GLU A 76 -4.80 8.02 7.72
C GLU A 76 -6.03 8.87 8.06
N GLU A 77 -6.22 10.02 7.41
CA GLU A 77 -7.36 10.90 7.67
C GLU A 77 -8.71 10.25 7.33
N GLU A 78 -8.75 9.39 6.29
CA GLU A 78 -9.99 8.77 5.83
C GLU A 78 -10.30 7.43 6.51
N PHE A 79 -9.27 6.61 6.72
CA PHE A 79 -9.43 5.23 7.24
C PHE A 79 -8.90 5.05 8.66
N GLY A 80 -8.18 6.04 9.19
CA GLY A 80 -7.52 5.98 10.50
C GLY A 80 -6.23 5.16 10.50
N LEU A 81 -5.50 5.25 11.62
CA LEU A 81 -4.36 4.38 11.93
C LEU A 81 -4.85 3.08 12.57
N SER A 82 -5.48 2.20 11.79
CA SER A 82 -5.81 0.87 12.28
C SER A 82 -4.53 0.03 12.39
N ILE A 83 -4.32 -0.61 13.55
CA ILE A 83 -3.25 -1.62 13.73
C ILE A 83 -3.56 -2.87 12.88
N GLU A 84 -4.84 -3.07 12.57
CA GLU A 84 -5.33 -4.26 11.88
C GLU A 84 -5.91 -3.91 10.50
N GLY A 85 -5.42 -4.62 9.48
CA GLY A 85 -5.85 -4.44 8.09
C GLY A 85 -4.78 -3.83 7.19
N PRO A 86 -5.02 -3.85 5.87
CA PRO A 86 -4.09 -3.25 4.91
C PRO A 86 -4.18 -1.72 4.89
N ILE A 87 -3.07 -1.07 4.58
CA ILE A 87 -3.06 0.36 4.23
C ILE A 87 -3.87 0.53 2.94
N THR A 88 -4.94 1.33 2.99
CA THR A 88 -5.82 1.56 1.84
C THR A 88 -5.78 3.03 1.45
N LEU A 89 -5.42 3.31 0.20
CA LEU A 89 -5.37 4.65 -0.36
C LEU A 89 -6.73 5.01 -1.00
N PRO A 90 -7.23 6.24 -0.82
CA PRO A 90 -8.48 6.69 -1.44
C PRO A 90 -8.28 7.15 -2.90
N PHE A 91 -7.48 6.39 -3.64
CA PHE A 91 -7.18 6.61 -5.05
C PHE A 91 -7.36 5.30 -5.80
N ASP A 92 -7.69 5.40 -7.08
CA ASP A 92 -7.81 4.23 -7.96
C ASP A 92 -6.44 3.71 -8.43
N SER A 93 -6.46 2.52 -9.02
CA SER A 93 -5.25 1.91 -9.60
C SER A 93 -4.64 2.74 -10.72
N VAL A 94 -5.48 3.42 -11.53
CA VAL A 94 -5.06 4.24 -12.67
C VAL A 94 -4.18 5.41 -12.20
N PHE A 95 -4.59 6.08 -11.12
CA PHE A 95 -3.81 7.16 -10.51
C PHE A 95 -2.46 6.66 -10.00
N LEU A 96 -2.42 5.52 -9.28
CA LEU A 96 -1.16 4.97 -8.78
C LEU A 96 -0.23 4.53 -9.91
N GLU A 97 -0.75 3.93 -10.98
CA GLU A 97 0.07 3.59 -12.15
C GLU A 97 0.68 4.83 -12.81
N TYR A 98 -0.09 5.91 -12.92
CA TYR A 98 0.41 7.19 -13.41
C TYR A 98 1.50 7.74 -12.49
N LEU A 99 1.27 7.74 -11.18
CA LEU A 99 2.23 8.22 -10.19
C LEU A 99 3.55 7.45 -10.24
N ILE A 100 3.49 6.11 -10.34
CA ILE A 100 4.69 5.27 -10.49
C ILE A 100 5.50 5.71 -11.71
N LYS A 101 4.84 5.88 -12.85
CA LYS A 101 5.50 6.33 -14.09
C LYS A 101 6.15 7.70 -13.94
N LEU A 102 5.52 8.62 -13.20
CA LEU A 102 6.10 9.94 -12.91
C LEU A 102 7.36 9.84 -12.06
N ILE A 103 7.33 9.01 -11.02
CA ILE A 103 8.48 8.83 -10.11
C ILE A 103 9.63 8.14 -10.83
N GLU A 104 9.35 7.10 -11.61
CA GLU A 104 10.35 6.38 -12.42
C GLU A 104 11.04 7.28 -13.43
N ARG A 105 10.32 8.26 -13.99
CA ARG A 105 10.86 9.27 -14.92
C ARG A 105 11.64 10.40 -14.25
N ARG A 106 11.74 10.40 -12.91
CA ARG A 106 12.18 11.54 -12.10
C ARG A 106 11.39 12.81 -12.42
N MET A 107 10.26 12.99 -11.76
CA MET A 107 9.58 14.29 -11.71
C MET A 107 10.54 15.38 -11.21
N ASP A 108 10.49 16.55 -11.85
CA ASP A 108 11.18 17.75 -11.38
C ASP A 108 10.48 18.31 -10.13
N GLY A 109 11.15 19.19 -9.40
CA GLY A 109 10.62 19.73 -8.15
C GLY A 109 9.34 20.55 -8.34
N ASP A 110 9.10 21.13 -9.52
CA ASP A 110 7.91 21.94 -9.78
C ASP A 110 6.72 21.06 -10.14
N THR A 111 6.92 19.96 -10.87
CA THR A 111 5.88 18.95 -11.09
C THR A 111 5.51 18.21 -9.80
N GLU A 112 6.47 17.91 -8.93
CA GLU A 112 6.20 17.36 -7.60
C GLU A 112 5.32 18.31 -6.78
N LYS A 113 5.68 19.60 -6.72
CA LYS A 113 4.89 20.63 -6.03
C LYS A 113 3.50 20.80 -6.64
N ALA A 114 3.40 20.84 -7.96
CA ALA A 114 2.11 20.97 -8.66
C ALA A 114 1.19 19.79 -8.36
N LEU A 115 1.72 18.56 -8.37
CA LEU A 115 0.98 17.36 -8.01
C LEU A 115 0.49 17.43 -6.56
N LEU A 116 1.36 17.78 -5.61
CA LEU A 116 0.98 17.97 -4.21
C LEU A 116 -0.10 19.03 -4.04
N MET A 117 0.02 20.16 -4.76
CA MET A 117 -0.97 21.22 -4.74
C MET A 117 -2.32 20.76 -5.29
N SER A 118 -2.32 19.96 -6.36
CA SER A 118 -3.55 19.37 -6.90
C SER A 118 -4.20 18.40 -5.92
N ILE A 119 -3.41 17.55 -5.26
CA ILE A 119 -3.89 16.62 -4.23
C ILE A 119 -4.51 17.40 -3.06
N TYR A 120 -3.82 18.44 -2.58
CA TYR A 120 -4.31 19.30 -1.50
C TYR A 120 -5.58 20.06 -1.89
N SER A 121 -5.64 20.58 -3.11
CA SER A 121 -6.83 21.27 -3.62
C SER A 121 -8.03 20.32 -3.73
N ALA A 122 -7.83 19.08 -4.18
CA ALA A 122 -8.89 18.09 -4.26
C ALA A 122 -9.47 17.77 -2.86
N LYS A 123 -8.62 17.68 -1.84
CA LYS A 123 -9.01 17.57 -0.43
C LYS A 123 -9.85 18.76 0.06
N CYS A 124 -9.43 19.99 -0.26
CA CYS A 124 -10.18 21.18 0.14
C CYS A 124 -11.55 21.29 -0.53
N SER A 125 -11.68 20.89 -1.79
CA SER A 125 -12.99 20.86 -2.48
C SER A 125 -13.97 19.92 -1.79
N SER A 126 -13.51 18.76 -1.29
CA SER A 126 -14.37 17.86 -0.49
C SER A 126 -14.75 18.41 0.89
N GLN A 127 -13.91 19.24 1.51
CA GLN A 127 -14.18 19.85 2.82
C GLN A 127 -15.10 21.07 2.75
N CYS A 128 -15.03 21.89 1.69
CA CYS A 128 -15.94 23.02 1.51
C CYS A 128 -17.40 22.60 1.29
N SER A 129 -17.67 21.43 0.70
CA SER A 129 -19.05 20.93 0.53
C SER A 129 -19.70 20.47 1.83
N LEU A 130 -18.92 20.05 2.84
CA LEU A 130 -19.44 19.62 4.13
C LEU A 130 -19.88 20.80 5.03
N GLN A 131 -19.24 21.96 4.92
CA GLN A 131 -19.65 23.16 5.67
C GLN A 131 -20.98 23.78 5.18
N VAL A 132 -21.32 23.61 3.89
CA VAL A 132 -22.57 24.18 3.34
C VAL A 132 -23.79 23.39 3.81
N GLN A 133 -23.66 22.10 4.11
CA GLN A 133 -24.79 21.26 4.51
C GLN A 133 -25.13 21.38 6.00
N GLU A 134 -24.15 21.54 6.88
CA GLU A 134 -24.37 21.76 8.33
C GLU A 134 -24.99 23.13 8.65
N HIS A 135 -24.65 24.18 7.89
CA HIS A 135 -25.27 25.50 8.07
C HIS A 135 -26.72 25.57 7.56
N SER A 136 -27.12 24.71 6.61
CA SER A 136 -28.51 24.64 6.15
C SER A 136 -29.44 23.87 7.11
N SER A 137 -28.92 22.88 7.84
CA SER A 137 -29.74 22.07 8.77
C SER A 137 -29.97 22.78 10.12
N THR A 138 -29.01 23.59 10.57
CA THR A 138 -29.10 24.32 11.84
C THR A 138 -29.99 25.56 11.78
N GLN A 139 -30.21 26.17 10.60
CA GLN A 139 -31.13 27.30 10.48
C GLN A 139 -32.62 26.90 10.40
N GLN A 140 -32.95 25.64 10.12
CA GLN A 140 -34.36 25.18 10.11
C GLN A 140 -34.90 24.79 11.50
N MET A 141 -34.04 24.70 12.53
CA MET A 141 -34.44 24.28 13.89
C MET A 141 -34.61 25.45 14.88
N LEU A 142 -34.50 26.70 14.41
CA LEU A 142 -34.63 27.92 15.24
C LEU A 142 -35.83 28.80 14.85
N VAL A 143 -36.76 28.27 14.05
CA VAL A 143 -38.07 28.91 13.82
C VAL A 143 -39.14 28.09 14.55
N CYS A 144 -39.30 28.37 15.84
CA CYS A 144 -40.49 28.06 16.64
C CYS A 144 -40.92 29.34 17.36
#